data_AF-A0A3C0C9D3-F1
#
_entry.id   AF-A0A3C0C9D3-F1
#
_cell.length_a   1.000
_cell.length_b   1.000
_cell.length_c   1.000
_cell.angle_alpha   90.00
_cell.angle_beta   90.00
_cell.angle_gamma   90.00
#
_symmetry.space_group_name_H-M   'P 1'
#
loop_
_entity.id
_entity.type
_entity.pdbx_description
1 polymer ?
#
loop_
_entity_poly.entity_id
_entity_poly.type
_entity_poly.pdbx_seq_one_letter_code
_entity_poly.pdbx_strand_id
1 'polypeptide(L)'
;MLDIKELKAPVTTVDWTDPNGEIQKIQIKAMLNASEMNALYHRVLDSVKFSTEDGTAEYRPHFFEYMWRFSVIDAYTDAELSADNTDMCYLLCYSDLWDVVEANTSANQLSDIYLAIREQLDIEEKRTCSTIGFQNILNDVNAIMQALVNFDGLPEWLADKSSDSDKPLT
;
A
#
# COMPACT_ATOMS: atom_id res chain seq x y z
N MET A 1 9.19 12.55 -25.45
CA MET A 1 8.33 13.16 -24.40
C MET A 1 6.91 12.94 -24.88
N LEU A 2 6.17 12.01 -24.27
CA LEU A 2 4.76 11.78 -24.64
C LEU A 2 3.97 12.99 -24.17
N ASP A 3 3.44 13.73 -25.13
CA ASP A 3 2.61 14.90 -24.92
C ASP A 3 1.26 14.40 -24.38
N ILE A 4 1.19 14.22 -23.05
CA ILE A 4 -0.05 13.87 -22.36
C ILE A 4 -0.94 15.10 -22.50
N LYS A 5 -1.76 15.13 -23.56
CA LYS A 5 -2.78 16.17 -23.74
C LYS A 5 -3.52 16.33 -22.42
N GLU A 6 -3.49 17.53 -21.86
CA GLU A 6 -4.31 17.88 -20.70
C GLU A 6 -5.75 17.44 -20.99
N LEU A 7 -6.24 16.51 -20.17
CA LEU A 7 -7.61 16.04 -20.29
C LEU A 7 -8.49 17.22 -19.85
N LYS A 8 -9.20 17.85 -20.79
CA LYS A 8 -10.25 18.83 -20.45
C LYS A 8 -11.47 18.09 -19.94
N ALA A 9 -11.37 17.55 -18.73
CA ALA A 9 -12.48 16.89 -18.05
C ALA A 9 -13.57 17.92 -17.73
N PRO A 10 -14.86 17.55 -17.86
CA PRO A 10 -15.94 18.34 -17.29
C PRO A 10 -15.69 18.60 -15.81
N VAL A 11 -16.04 19.81 -15.37
CA VAL A 11 -15.97 20.22 -13.97
C VAL A 11 -17.36 20.60 -13.51
N THR A 12 -17.80 20.03 -12.39
CA THR A 12 -19.07 20.37 -11.75
C THR A 12 -18.78 21.28 -10.56
N THR A 13 -19.53 22.37 -10.42
CA THR A 13 -19.50 23.20 -9.21
C THR A 13 -20.65 22.82 -8.30
N VAL A 14 -20.36 22.57 -7.03
CA VAL A 14 -21.35 22.22 -6.01
C VAL A 14 -21.15 23.08 -4.76
N ASP A 15 -22.25 23.40 -4.10
CA ASP A 15 -22.22 23.99 -2.76
C ASP A 15 -22.05 22.84 -1.75
N TRP A 16 -20.99 22.89 -0.94
CA TRP A 16 -20.70 21.94 0.14
C TRP A 16 -20.64 22.68 1.47
N THR A 17 -21.16 22.09 2.54
CA THR A 17 -21.06 22.68 3.89
C THR A 17 -19.88 22.06 4.61
N ASP A 18 -18.88 22.87 4.93
CA ASP A 18 -17.68 22.41 5.60
C ASP A 18 -17.95 21.96 7.05
N PRO A 19 -16.99 21.29 7.71
CA PRO A 19 -17.18 20.84 9.10
C PRO A 19 -17.42 21.97 10.12
N ASN A 20 -17.15 23.23 9.77
CA ASN A 20 -17.42 24.40 10.59
C ASN A 20 -18.83 24.99 10.34
N GLY A 21 -19.56 24.45 9.38
CA GLY A 21 -20.89 24.91 8.99
C GLY A 21 -20.89 26.01 7.94
N GLU A 22 -19.74 26.32 7.32
CA GLU A 22 -19.65 27.31 6.26
C GLU A 22 -19.90 26.69 4.89
N ILE A 23 -20.69 27.36 4.04
CA ILE A 23 -20.96 26.88 2.68
C ILE A 23 -19.82 27.31 1.77
N GLN A 24 -19.09 26.33 1.25
CA GLN A 24 -18.02 26.49 0.28
C GLN A 24 -18.48 26.05 -1.12
N LYS A 25 -18.04 26.77 -2.15
CA LYS A 25 -18.22 26.37 -3.54
C LYS A 25 -16.99 25.61 -4.00
N ILE A 26 -17.17 24.31 -4.23
CA ILE A 26 -16.09 23.44 -4.68
C ILE A 26 -16.31 23.03 -6.13
N GLN A 27 -15.22 22.88 -6.85
CA GLN A 27 -15.15 22.35 -8.20
C GLN A 27 -14.71 20.89 -8.14
N ILE A 28 -15.43 20.02 -8.83
CA ILE A 28 -15.16 18.59 -8.90
C ILE A 28 -14.87 18.23 -10.35
N LYS A 29 -13.66 17.74 -10.62
CA LYS A 29 -13.29 17.19 -11.94
C LYS A 29 -14.01 15.85 -12.15
N ALA A 30 -14.53 15.60 -13.34
CA ALA A 30 -15.12 14.28 -13.64
C ALA A 30 -14.07 13.18 -13.84
N MET A 31 -12.87 13.55 -14.31
CA MET A 31 -11.76 12.64 -14.58
C MET A 31 -10.40 13.29 -14.32
N LEU A 32 -9.45 12.47 -13.88
CA LEU A 32 -8.03 12.83 -13.79
C LEU A 32 -7.28 12.46 -15.07
N ASN A 33 -6.25 13.22 -15.39
CA ASN A 33 -5.28 12.83 -16.40
C ASN A 33 -4.30 11.77 -15.86
N ALA A 34 -3.49 11.17 -16.74
CA ALA A 34 -2.58 10.08 -16.36
C ALA A 34 -1.56 10.47 -15.26
N SER A 35 -1.06 11.71 -15.27
CA SER A 35 -0.12 12.19 -14.25
C SER A 35 -0.80 12.36 -12.89
N GLU A 36 -2.01 12.92 -12.88
CA GLU A 36 -2.82 13.09 -11.67
C GLU A 36 -3.23 11.73 -11.08
N MET A 37 -3.63 10.77 -11.93
CA MET A 37 -3.90 9.40 -11.50
C MET A 37 -2.67 8.74 -10.86
N ASN A 38 -1.49 8.91 -11.46
CA ASN A 38 -0.26 8.36 -10.90
C ASN A 38 0.10 9.02 -9.56
N ALA A 39 -0.11 10.33 -9.44
CA ALA A 39 0.08 11.05 -8.18
C ALA A 39 -0.87 10.56 -7.08
N LEU A 40 -2.15 10.36 -7.38
CA LEU A 40 -3.13 9.78 -6.47
C LEU A 40 -2.71 8.36 -6.04
N TYR A 41 -2.35 7.52 -7.01
CA TYR A 41 -1.88 6.15 -6.77
C TYR A 41 -0.73 6.11 -5.76
N HIS A 42 0.32 6.91 -5.99
CA HIS A 42 1.47 7.00 -5.09
C HIS A 42 1.10 7.58 -3.73
N ARG A 43 0.30 8.65 -3.68
CA ARG A 43 -0.15 9.24 -2.43
C ARG A 43 -0.81 8.20 -1.53
N VAL A 44 -1.74 7.41 -2.07
CA VAL A 44 -2.41 6.37 -1.27
C VAL A 44 -1.38 5.35 -0.82
N LEU A 45 -0.61 4.76 -1.73
CA LEU A 45 0.36 3.71 -1.40
C LEU A 45 1.37 4.16 -0.35
N ASP A 46 1.97 5.32 -0.51
CA ASP A 46 2.99 5.87 0.38
C ASP A 46 2.40 6.29 1.75
N SER A 47 1.09 6.51 1.82
CA SER A 47 0.42 6.80 3.09
C SER A 47 0.06 5.52 3.86
N VAL A 48 -0.21 4.41 3.17
CA VAL A 48 -0.44 3.11 3.82
C VAL A 48 0.87 2.36 4.10
N LYS A 49 1.95 2.74 3.41
CA LYS A 49 3.30 2.17 3.50
C LYS A 49 4.32 3.27 3.76
N PHE A 50 4.89 3.31 4.94
CA PHE A 50 5.98 4.24 5.24
C PHE A 50 7.17 3.48 5.84
N SER A 51 8.36 4.02 5.60
CA SER A 51 9.56 3.58 6.29
C SER A 51 9.63 4.25 7.65
N THR A 52 9.72 3.47 8.71
CA THR A 52 10.04 3.99 10.05
C THR A 52 11.48 4.51 10.08
N GLU A 53 11.85 5.28 11.11
CA GLU A 53 13.19 5.91 11.22
C GLU A 53 14.35 4.90 11.19
N ASP A 54 14.07 3.63 11.53
CA ASP A 54 15.00 2.51 11.49
C ASP A 54 15.09 1.82 10.11
N GLY A 55 14.34 2.29 9.11
CA GLY A 55 14.30 1.74 7.75
C GLY A 55 13.41 0.51 7.61
N THR A 56 12.64 0.14 8.63
CA THR A 56 11.66 -0.94 8.55
C THR A 56 10.43 -0.48 7.76
N ALA A 57 9.92 -1.32 6.86
CA ALA A 57 8.66 -1.02 6.16
C ALA A 57 7.48 -1.40 7.06
N GLU A 58 6.68 -0.41 7.47
CA GLU A 58 5.46 -0.63 8.24
C GLU A 58 4.23 -0.47 7.33
N TYR A 59 3.33 -1.45 7.40
CA TYR A 59 2.09 -1.48 6.62
C TYR A 59 0.88 -1.31 7.52
N ARG A 60 0.00 -0.35 7.20
CA ARG A 60 -1.20 -0.04 8.00
C ARG A 60 -2.50 -0.22 7.22
N PRO A 61 -2.93 -1.46 6.93
CA PRO A 61 -4.10 -1.75 6.09
C PRO A 61 -5.40 -1.13 6.60
N HIS A 62 -5.52 -0.97 7.93
CA HIS A 62 -6.70 -0.38 8.57
C HIS A 62 -6.93 1.10 8.17
N PHE A 63 -5.91 1.80 7.67
CA PHE A 63 -6.05 3.16 7.15
C PHE A 63 -6.35 3.21 5.64
N PHE A 64 -6.38 2.09 4.93
CA PHE A 64 -6.51 2.12 3.46
C PHE A 64 -7.80 2.80 2.99
N GLU A 65 -8.96 2.38 3.49
CA GLU A 65 -10.25 2.95 3.07
C GLU A 65 -10.29 4.46 3.35
N TYR A 66 -9.73 4.85 4.47
CA TYR A 66 -9.61 6.23 4.90
C TYR A 66 -8.69 7.06 3.99
N MET A 67 -7.48 6.57 3.74
CA MET A 67 -6.52 7.25 2.86
C MET A 67 -7.00 7.31 1.41
N TRP A 68 -7.72 6.28 0.95
CA TRP A 68 -8.35 6.24 -0.36
C TRP A 68 -9.34 7.40 -0.52
N ARG A 69 -10.33 7.50 0.38
CA ARG A 69 -11.37 8.53 0.30
C ARG A 69 -10.78 9.93 0.35
N PHE A 70 -9.89 10.18 1.30
CA PHE A 70 -9.20 11.47 1.43
C PHE A 70 -8.44 11.83 0.14
N SER A 71 -7.64 10.89 -0.38
CA SER A 71 -6.81 11.13 -1.56
C SER A 71 -7.63 11.39 -2.81
N VAL A 72 -8.80 10.75 -2.95
CA VAL A 72 -9.76 11.01 -4.03
C VAL A 72 -10.34 12.42 -3.90
N ILE A 73 -10.82 12.81 -2.72
CA ILE A 73 -11.38 14.16 -2.50
C ILE A 73 -10.31 15.21 -2.85
N ASP A 74 -9.10 15.07 -2.33
CA ASP A 74 -8.02 16.02 -2.59
C ASP A 74 -7.60 16.07 -4.07
N ALA A 75 -7.60 14.93 -4.78
CA ALA A 75 -7.19 14.89 -6.19
C ALA A 75 -8.26 15.43 -7.15
N TYR A 76 -9.54 15.18 -6.86
CA TYR A 76 -10.66 15.50 -7.74
C TYR A 76 -11.28 16.86 -7.46
N THR A 77 -11.01 17.47 -6.31
CA THR A 77 -11.59 18.76 -5.92
C THR A 77 -10.57 19.89 -5.84
N ASP A 78 -11.06 21.13 -5.81
CA ASP A 78 -10.28 22.33 -5.45
C ASP A 78 -10.50 22.77 -4.00
N ALA A 79 -11.14 21.93 -3.18
CA ALA A 79 -11.40 22.23 -1.79
C ALA A 79 -10.06 22.42 -1.04
N GLU A 80 -9.92 23.52 -0.31
CA GLU A 80 -8.76 23.73 0.55
C GLU A 80 -8.90 22.86 1.81
N LEU A 81 -8.35 21.65 1.76
CA LEU A 81 -8.32 20.74 2.90
C LEU A 81 -7.08 21.03 3.74
N SER A 82 -7.26 21.34 5.02
CA SER A 82 -6.10 21.47 5.92
C SER A 82 -5.44 20.10 6.13
N ALA A 83 -4.39 19.81 5.36
CA ALA A 83 -3.69 18.52 5.34
C ALA A 83 -3.06 18.12 6.68
N ASP A 84 -2.98 19.05 7.65
CA ASP A 84 -2.23 18.88 8.90
C ASP A 84 -3.05 18.35 10.09
N ASN A 85 -4.33 18.04 9.91
CA ASN A 85 -5.17 17.50 10.99
C ASN A 85 -5.75 16.13 10.60
N THR A 86 -5.20 15.06 11.18
CA THR A 86 -5.72 13.69 11.07
C THR A 86 -7.22 13.63 11.37
N ASP A 87 -7.70 14.45 12.30
CA ASP A 87 -9.13 14.56 12.65
C ASP A 87 -9.97 15.20 11.54
N MET A 88 -9.42 16.18 10.81
CA MET A 88 -10.13 16.83 9.70
C MET A 88 -10.25 15.88 8.52
N CYS A 89 -9.17 15.18 8.19
CA CYS A 89 -9.18 14.16 7.16
C CYS A 89 -10.22 13.06 7.53
N TYR A 90 -10.33 12.68 8.82
CA TYR A 90 -11.33 11.74 9.35
C TYR A 90 -12.75 12.25 9.13
N LEU A 91 -13.02 13.48 9.55
CA LEU A 91 -14.32 14.12 9.37
C LEU A 91 -14.72 14.21 7.89
N LEU A 92 -13.78 14.54 7.00
CA LEU A 92 -14.03 14.65 5.56
C LEU A 92 -14.39 13.30 4.92
N CYS A 93 -13.70 12.22 5.31
CA CYS A 93 -13.98 10.86 4.82
C CYS A 93 -15.37 10.33 5.17
N TYR A 94 -15.97 10.86 6.23
CA TYR A 94 -17.33 10.51 6.69
C TYR A 94 -18.34 11.65 6.51
N SER A 95 -17.93 12.75 5.87
CA SER A 95 -18.84 13.83 5.48
C SER A 95 -19.57 13.48 4.18
N ASP A 96 -20.64 14.22 3.91
CA ASP A 96 -21.37 14.18 2.64
C ASP A 96 -20.50 14.54 1.42
N LEU A 97 -19.33 15.17 1.64
CA LEU A 97 -18.38 15.49 0.60
C LEU A 97 -17.94 14.26 -0.20
N TRP A 98 -17.72 13.12 0.47
CA TRP A 98 -17.37 11.88 -0.22
C TRP A 98 -18.46 11.47 -1.21
N ASP A 99 -19.72 11.43 -0.75
CA ASP A 99 -20.86 11.02 -1.57
C ASP A 99 -21.03 11.97 -2.77
N VAL A 100 -20.81 13.28 -2.55
CA VAL A 100 -20.87 14.30 -3.60
C VAL A 100 -19.75 14.12 -4.62
N VAL A 101 -18.51 13.86 -4.19
CA VAL A 101 -17.38 13.59 -5.09
C VAL A 101 -17.59 12.30 -5.87
N GLU A 102 -17.99 11.22 -5.20
CA GLU A 102 -18.27 9.93 -5.84
C GLU A 102 -19.36 10.05 -6.90
N ALA A 103 -20.44 10.80 -6.64
CA ALA A 103 -21.54 10.99 -7.59
C ALA A 103 -21.15 11.82 -8.84
N ASN A 104 -20.08 12.63 -8.76
CA ASN A 104 -19.66 13.53 -9.83
C ASN A 104 -18.39 13.08 -10.57
N THR A 105 -17.82 11.93 -10.18
CA THR A 105 -16.58 11.39 -10.74
C THR A 105 -16.85 10.14 -11.58
N SER A 106 -15.91 9.80 -12.46
CA SER A 106 -16.00 8.60 -13.28
C SER A 106 -15.87 7.33 -12.42
N ALA A 107 -16.99 6.63 -12.23
CA ALA A 107 -17.03 5.36 -11.49
C ALA A 107 -16.05 4.31 -12.06
N ASN A 108 -15.88 4.26 -13.38
CA ASN A 108 -14.91 3.35 -14.01
C ASN A 108 -13.48 3.71 -13.62
N GLN A 109 -13.10 5.00 -13.67
CA GLN A 109 -11.75 5.43 -13.31
C GLN A 109 -11.46 5.21 -11.82
N LEU A 110 -12.43 5.51 -10.95
CA LEU A 110 -12.31 5.23 -9.51
C LEU A 110 -12.14 3.73 -9.24
N SER A 111 -12.95 2.89 -9.89
CA SER A 111 -12.88 1.43 -9.78
C SER A 111 -11.53 0.89 -10.23
N ASP A 112 -11.04 1.32 -11.40
CA ASP A 112 -9.77 0.86 -11.96
C ASP A 112 -8.58 1.20 -11.05
N ILE A 113 -8.54 2.44 -10.54
CA ILE A 113 -7.47 2.88 -9.63
C ILE A 113 -7.56 2.14 -8.30
N TYR A 114 -8.77 2.02 -7.73
CA TYR A 114 -8.99 1.31 -6.47
C TYR A 114 -8.50 -0.15 -6.55
N LEU A 115 -8.88 -0.86 -7.61
CA LEU A 115 -8.45 -2.24 -7.82
C LEU A 115 -6.93 -2.34 -8.01
N ALA A 116 -6.32 -1.43 -8.77
CA ALA A 116 -4.87 -1.42 -8.98
C ALA A 116 -4.09 -1.18 -7.68
N ILE A 117 -4.55 -0.25 -6.83
CA ILE A 117 -3.93 -0.02 -5.52
C ILE A 117 -4.10 -1.26 -4.64
N ARG A 118 -5.32 -1.80 -4.53
CA ARG A 118 -5.61 -2.95 -3.68
C ARG A 118 -4.79 -4.18 -4.07
N GLU A 119 -4.67 -4.46 -5.37
CA GLU A 119 -3.86 -5.57 -5.86
C GLU A 119 -2.38 -5.41 -5.48
N GLN A 120 -1.84 -4.19 -5.59
CA GLN A 120 -0.47 -3.90 -5.17
C GLN A 120 -0.26 -4.09 -3.65
N LEU A 121 -1.26 -3.73 -2.84
CA LEU A 121 -1.23 -3.97 -1.39
C LEU A 121 -1.25 -5.47 -1.08
N ASP A 122 -2.15 -6.23 -1.70
CA ASP A 122 -2.31 -7.69 -1.49
C ASP A 122 -1.05 -8.48 -1.87
N ILE A 123 -0.35 -8.09 -2.95
CA ILE A 123 0.89 -8.75 -3.39
C ILE A 123 1.98 -8.65 -2.32
N GLU A 124 2.12 -7.49 -1.68
CA GLU A 124 3.12 -7.29 -0.65
C GLU A 124 2.77 -7.98 0.65
N GLU A 125 1.49 -8.01 1.04
CA GLU A 125 1.04 -8.80 2.19
C GLU A 125 1.37 -10.29 1.99
N LYS A 126 1.06 -10.84 0.80
CA LYS A 126 1.43 -12.21 0.42
C LYS A 126 2.94 -12.44 0.48
N ARG A 127 3.74 -11.47 0.02
CA ARG A 127 5.21 -11.55 0.07
C ARG A 127 5.74 -11.55 1.50
N THR A 128 5.20 -10.70 2.37
CA THR A 128 5.56 -10.62 3.79
C THR A 128 5.21 -11.92 4.51
N CYS A 129 3.98 -12.42 4.35
CA CYS A 129 3.55 -13.70 4.90
C CYS A 129 4.41 -14.87 4.40
N SER A 130 4.73 -14.91 3.11
CA SER A 130 5.66 -15.91 2.54
C SER A 130 7.06 -15.80 3.13
N THR A 131 7.56 -14.59 3.36
CA THR A 131 8.90 -14.36 3.90
C THR A 131 8.98 -14.81 5.35
N ILE A 132 7.96 -14.52 6.16
CA ILE A 132 7.84 -15.00 7.55
C ILE A 132 7.73 -16.52 7.59
N GLY A 133 6.87 -17.10 6.74
CA GLY A 133 6.74 -18.57 6.63
C GLY A 133 8.05 -19.24 6.25
N PHE A 134 8.76 -18.69 5.27
CA PHE A 134 10.08 -19.17 4.86
C PHE A 134 11.14 -19.02 5.96
N GLN A 135 11.15 -17.89 6.67
CA GLN A 135 12.06 -17.65 7.79
C GLN A 135 11.81 -18.62 8.94
N ASN A 136 10.55 -18.91 9.25
CA ASN A 136 10.18 -19.90 10.27
C ASN A 136 10.64 -21.31 9.85
N ILE A 137 10.45 -21.68 8.59
CA ILE A 137 10.98 -22.95 8.05
C ILE A 137 12.51 -23.00 8.18
N LEU A 138 13.22 -21.93 7.84
CA LEU A 138 14.68 -21.87 7.99
C LEU A 138 15.11 -21.99 9.45
N ASN A 139 14.39 -21.37 10.38
CA ASN A 139 14.66 -21.48 11.81
C ASN A 139 14.43 -22.92 12.31
N ASP A 140 13.35 -23.57 11.86
CA ASP A 140 13.06 -24.96 12.18
C ASP A 140 14.14 -25.90 11.62
N VAL A 141 14.56 -25.69 10.38
CA VAL A 141 15.66 -26.45 9.76
C VAL A 141 16.95 -26.25 10.55
N ASN A 142 17.27 -25.01 10.95
CA ASN A 142 18.46 -24.73 11.73
C ASN A 142 18.40 -25.36 13.13
N ALA A 143 17.24 -25.35 13.78
CA ALA A 143 17.02 -26.03 15.06
C ALA A 143 17.16 -27.55 14.93
N ILE A 144 16.65 -28.15 13.85
CA ILE A 144 16.84 -29.58 13.55
C ILE A 144 18.32 -29.90 13.31
N MET A 145 19.03 -29.08 12.52
CA MET A 145 20.48 -29.26 12.30
C MET A 145 21.26 -29.17 13.60
N GLN A 146 20.96 -28.19 14.46
CA GLN A 146 21.59 -28.05 15.78
C GLN A 146 21.26 -29.21 16.71
N ALA A 147 20.02 -29.71 16.67
CA ALA A 147 19.61 -30.89 17.42
C ALA A 147 20.34 -32.15 16.94
N LEU A 148 20.55 -32.30 15.63
CA LEU A 148 21.30 -33.42 15.04
C LEU A 148 22.79 -33.36 15.39
N VAL A 149 23.41 -32.17 15.36
CA VAL A 149 24.83 -31.98 15.71
C VAL A 149 25.09 -32.22 17.20
N ASN A 150 24.14 -31.86 18.07
CA ASN A 150 24.26 -32.03 19.52
C ASN A 150 23.68 -33.36 20.04
N PHE A 151 23.28 -34.27 19.15
CA PHE A 151 22.78 -35.60 19.53
C PHE A 151 23.96 -36.51 19.88
N ASP A 152 24.18 -36.77 21.18
CA ASP A 152 25.09 -37.81 21.66
C ASP A 152 24.57 -39.18 21.21
N GLY A 153 25.10 -39.66 20.07
CA GLY A 153 24.63 -40.88 19.39
C GLY A 153 24.29 -40.70 17.91
N LEU A 154 24.87 -39.70 17.22
CA LEU A 154 24.88 -39.65 15.75
C LEU A 154 25.28 -41.03 15.19
N PRO A 155 24.44 -41.67 14.36
CA PRO A 155 24.79 -42.95 13.76
C PRO A 155 26.10 -42.83 12.97
N GLU A 156 27.05 -43.75 13.17
CA GLU A 156 28.39 -43.71 12.54
C GLU A 156 28.35 -43.49 11.02
N TRP A 157 27.32 -44.02 10.33
CA TRP A 157 27.15 -43.86 8.88
C TRP A 157 26.87 -42.42 8.41
N LEU A 158 26.42 -41.53 9.30
CA LEU A 158 26.23 -40.10 9.05
C LEU A 158 27.51 -39.30 9.36
N ALA A 159 28.34 -39.78 10.30
CA ALA A 159 29.65 -39.21 10.60
C ALA A 159 30.70 -39.53 9.52
N ASP A 160 30.54 -40.68 8.84
CA ASP A 160 31.50 -41.23 7.88
C ASP A 160 31.57 -40.54 6.51
N LYS A 161 30.75 -39.53 6.23
CA LYS A 161 30.82 -38.77 4.96
C LYS A 161 31.71 -37.53 4.99
N SER A 162 32.29 -37.21 6.15
CA SER A 162 33.19 -36.05 6.30
C SER A 162 34.67 -36.38 6.07
N SER A 163 35.02 -37.65 5.85
CA SER A 163 36.39 -38.15 5.82
C SER A 163 36.78 -38.86 4.53
N ASP A 164 36.06 -38.66 3.42
CA ASP A 164 36.59 -39.03 2.09
C ASP A 164 37.76 -38.09 1.76
N SER A 165 38.89 -38.36 2.40
CA SER A 165 40.18 -37.83 2.06
C SER A 165 40.44 -38.25 0.63
N ASP A 166 40.60 -37.25 -0.23
CA ASP A 166 41.15 -37.35 -1.56
C ASP A 166 42.06 -38.57 -1.70
N LYS A 167 41.59 -39.60 -2.43
CA LYS A 167 42.54 -40.50 -3.07
C LYS A 167 43.36 -39.65 -4.03
N PRO A 168 44.70 -39.64 -3.93
CA PRO A 168 45.49 -38.93 -4.90
C PRO A 168 45.26 -39.58 -6.27
N LEU A 169 44.88 -38.76 -7.26
CA LEU A 169 44.94 -39.16 -8.66
C LEU A 169 46.42 -39.24 -9.05
N THR A 170 47.00 -40.43 -8.89
CA THR A 170 47.84 -41.21 -9.82
C THR A 170 48.64 -42.26 -9.07
#